data_AF-A0A6M3KWI5-F1
#
_entry.id   AF-A0A6M3KWI5-F1
#
_cell.length_a   1.000
_cell.length_b   1.000
_cell.length_c   1.000
_cell.angle_alpha   90.00
_cell.angle_beta   90.00
_cell.angle_gamma   90.00
#
_symmetry.space_group_name_H-M   'P 1'
#
loop_
_entity.id
_entity.type
_entity.pdbx_description
1 polymer ?
#
loop_
_entity_poly.entity_id
_entity_poly.type
_entity_poly.pdbx_seq_one_letter_code
_entity_poly.pdbx_strand_id
1 'polypeptide(L)'
;MKIYPSSSDLLEAKILTADATKTAILSIGTGSNTVTYVDAIVTAIYTVTGAYAVFAHFRAAFNNDGGVLTRIDYISDMYQEADAAFDVEIEASGTTIQVNCTGKAATALRWATTTLVHVG
;
A
#
# COMPACT_ATOMS: atom_id res chain seq x y z
N MET A 1 -25.44 11.01 -0.33
CA MET A 1 -23.99 10.71 -0.40
C MET A 1 -23.51 11.02 -1.81
N LYS A 2 -22.70 12.06 -1.99
CA LYS A 2 -22.09 12.38 -3.29
C LYS A 2 -20.65 11.88 -3.25
N ILE A 3 -20.33 10.98 -4.17
CA ILE A 3 -19.02 10.36 -4.31
C ILE A 3 -18.21 11.25 -5.25
N TYR A 4 -17.12 11.81 -4.76
CA TYR A 4 -16.17 12.53 -5.60
C TYR A 4 -14.91 11.65 -5.72
N PRO A 5 -14.63 11.04 -6.89
CA PRO A 5 -13.34 10.41 -7.10
C PRO A 5 -12.28 11.52 -7.13
N SER A 6 -11.47 11.64 -6.07
CA SER A 6 -10.24 12.40 -6.11
C SER A 6 -9.25 11.59 -6.95
N SER A 7 -9.04 12.00 -8.21
CA SER A 7 -7.94 11.61 -9.12
C SER A 7 -7.34 10.21 -8.90
N SER A 8 -7.70 9.27 -9.76
CA SER A 8 -7.00 7.98 -9.92
C SER A 8 -5.65 8.16 -10.62
N ASP A 9 -4.83 9.10 -10.14
CA ASP A 9 -3.49 9.30 -10.68
C ASP A 9 -2.64 8.12 -10.23
N LEU A 10 -2.27 7.29 -11.20
CA LEU A 10 -1.40 6.14 -11.02
C LEU A 10 0.00 6.68 -10.69
N LEU A 11 0.33 6.70 -9.40
CA LEU A 11 1.64 7.12 -8.94
C LEU A 11 2.60 5.94 -9.06
N GLU A 12 3.72 6.15 -9.75
CA GLU A 12 4.77 5.14 -9.90
C GLU A 12 6.01 5.54 -9.07
N ALA A 13 6.47 4.64 -8.20
CA ALA A 13 7.70 4.81 -7.44
C ALA A 13 8.60 3.59 -7.57
N LYS A 14 9.92 3.82 -7.63
CA LYS A 14 10.93 2.77 -7.57
C LYS A 14 11.69 2.83 -6.25
N ILE A 15 11.70 1.73 -5.51
CA ILE A 15 12.36 1.64 -4.19
C ILE A 15 13.28 0.44 -4.18
N LEU A 16 14.49 0.62 -3.65
CA LEU A 16 15.43 -0.47 -3.42
C LEU A 16 15.36 -0.85 -1.94
N THR A 17 15.12 -2.12 -1.67
CA THR A 17 15.12 -2.65 -0.31
C THR A 17 16.32 -3.54 -0.08
N ALA A 18 16.86 -3.51 1.15
CA ALA A 18 18.02 -4.29 1.56
C ALA A 18 17.67 -5.14 2.79
N ASP A 19 18.04 -6.42 2.75
CA ASP A 19 17.79 -7.46 3.77
C ASP A 19 16.35 -7.49 4.32
N ALA A 20 16.04 -8.42 5.24
CA ALA A 20 14.69 -8.71 5.73
C ALA A 20 14.13 -7.63 6.69
N THR A 21 14.43 -6.35 6.45
CA THR A 21 13.93 -5.23 7.27
C THR A 21 12.66 -4.67 6.64
N LYS A 22 11.63 -4.49 7.46
CA LYS A 22 10.38 -3.82 7.08
C LYS A 22 10.70 -2.37 6.68
N THR A 23 10.46 -2.03 5.42
CA THR A 23 10.73 -0.72 4.83
C THR A 23 9.41 -0.08 4.42
N ALA A 24 9.14 1.13 4.91
CA ALA A 24 8.00 1.91 4.46
C ALA A 24 8.22 2.37 3.03
N ILE A 25 7.32 1.94 2.13
CA ILE A 25 7.39 2.25 0.70
C ILE A 25 6.33 3.25 0.25
N LEU A 26 5.28 3.44 1.06
CA LEU A 26 4.28 4.47 0.85
C LEU A 26 3.74 4.95 2.20
N SER A 27 3.45 6.25 2.25
CA SER A 27 2.87 6.93 3.39
C SER A 27 1.77 7.85 2.90
N ILE A 28 0.52 7.61 3.31
CA ILE A 28 -0.65 8.37 2.90
C ILE A 28 -1.25 9.04 4.14
N GLY A 29 -1.17 10.36 4.22
CA GLY A 29 -1.84 11.12 5.26
C GLY A 29 -3.36 11.09 5.07
N THR A 30 -4.11 10.92 6.16
CA THR A 30 -5.58 10.96 6.13
C THR A 30 -6.09 12.18 6.90
N GLY A 31 -7.17 12.80 6.40
CA GLY A 31 -7.87 13.86 7.12
C GLY A 31 -8.72 13.28 8.27
N SER A 32 -9.03 14.09 9.27
CA SER A 32 -9.99 13.69 10.31
C SER A 32 -11.40 13.49 9.74
N ASN A 33 -12.14 12.52 10.28
CA ASN A 33 -13.50 12.17 9.87
C ASN A 33 -13.59 11.79 8.38
N THR A 34 -12.61 11.01 7.92
CA THR A 34 -12.54 10.54 6.54
C THR A 34 -12.48 9.02 6.47
N VAL A 35 -13.01 8.48 5.36
CA VAL A 35 -12.76 7.11 4.94
C VAL A 35 -11.83 7.14 3.74
N THR A 36 -10.67 6.51 3.85
CA THR A 36 -9.66 6.44 2.80
C THR A 36 -9.58 5.02 2.27
N TYR A 37 -9.80 4.87 0.96
CA TYR A 37 -9.63 3.62 0.23
C TYR A 37 -8.31 3.65 -0.54
N VAL A 38 -7.56 2.56 -0.43
CA VAL A 38 -6.28 2.36 -1.11
C VAL A 38 -6.39 1.09 -1.95
N ASP A 39 -6.09 1.20 -3.24
CA ASP A 39 -5.90 0.08 -4.17
C ASP A 39 -4.47 0.19 -4.72
N ALA A 40 -3.62 -0.77 -4.39
CA ALA A 40 -2.21 -0.70 -4.75
C ALA A 40 -1.65 -2.05 -5.21
N ILE A 41 -0.81 -1.96 -6.24
CA ILE A 41 -0.08 -3.04 -6.86
C ILE A 41 1.41 -2.80 -6.61
N VAL A 42 2.04 -3.76 -5.96
CA VAL A 42 3.48 -3.78 -5.68
C VAL A 42 4.11 -4.86 -6.54
N THR A 43 5.07 -4.47 -7.37
CA THR A 43 5.88 -5.41 -8.15
C THR A 43 7.30 -5.39 -7.64
N ALA A 44 7.82 -6.51 -7.18
CA ALA A 44 9.20 -6.67 -6.74
C ALA A 44 9.97 -7.50 -7.75
N ILE A 45 11.11 -6.99 -8.25
CA ILE A 45 11.99 -7.68 -9.18
C ILE A 45 13.29 -8.00 -8.46
N TYR A 46 13.66 -9.28 -8.39
CA TYR A 46 14.95 -9.72 -7.86
C TYR A 46 15.96 -9.90 -9.00
N THR A 47 17.07 -9.16 -8.98
CA THR A 47 17.96 -9.02 -10.15
C THR A 47 19.29 -9.77 -10.06
N VAL A 48 19.43 -10.82 -9.25
CA VAL A 48 20.76 -11.44 -9.07
C VAL A 48 21.04 -12.60 -10.04
N THR A 49 20.07 -13.44 -10.42
CA THR A 49 20.36 -14.65 -11.24
C THR A 49 19.21 -15.18 -12.12
N GLY A 50 18.03 -14.56 -12.09
CA GLY A 50 16.84 -14.99 -12.83
C GLY A 50 15.69 -14.10 -12.39
N ALA A 51 14.96 -13.54 -13.35
CA ALA A 51 13.99 -12.48 -13.09
C ALA A 51 12.75 -13.05 -12.40
N TYR A 52 12.78 -13.18 -11.06
CA TYR A 52 11.59 -13.43 -10.27
C TYR A 52 10.84 -12.11 -10.10
N ALA A 53 9.57 -12.10 -10.47
CA ALA A 53 8.64 -11.03 -10.16
C ALA A 53 7.70 -11.50 -9.05
N VAL A 54 7.66 -10.75 -7.94
CA VAL A 54 6.55 -10.85 -6.98
C VAL A 54 5.56 -9.76 -7.32
N PHE A 55 4.30 -10.14 -7.43
CA PHE A 55 3.18 -9.25 -7.63
C PHE A 55 2.28 -9.36 -6.40
N ALA A 56 2.16 -8.29 -5.64
CA ALA A 56 1.20 -8.17 -4.55
C ALA A 56 0.17 -7.11 -4.93
N HIS A 57 -1.10 -7.48 -4.89
CA HIS A 57 -2.23 -6.56 -5.02
C HIS A 57 -2.96 -6.51 -3.69
N PHE A 58 -3.20 -5.32 -3.16
CA PHE A 58 -4.03 -5.17 -1.98
C PHE A 58 -5.01 -4.03 -2.12
N ARG A 59 -6.15 -4.23 -1.46
CA ARG A 59 -7.21 -3.24 -1.29
C ARG A 59 -7.48 -3.10 0.19
N ALA A 60 -7.50 -1.86 0.67
CA ALA A 60 -7.75 -1.58 2.07
C ALA A 60 -8.61 -0.33 2.23
N ALA A 61 -9.45 -0.33 3.26
CA ALA A 61 -10.21 0.84 3.66
C ALA A 61 -9.88 1.19 5.11
N PHE A 62 -9.70 2.47 5.36
CA PHE A 62 -9.38 3.02 6.68
C PHE A 62 -10.37 4.11 7.05
N ASN A 63 -10.84 4.09 8.29
CA ASN A 63 -11.64 5.15 8.88
C ASN A 63 -10.79 5.96 9.86
N ASN A 64 -10.71 7.28 9.67
CA ASN A 64 -10.10 8.19 10.62
C ASN A 64 -11.21 8.91 11.40
N ASP A 65 -11.43 8.53 12.65
CA ASP A 65 -12.41 9.15 13.53
C ASP A 65 -11.70 10.01 14.57
N GLY A 66 -11.81 11.35 14.43
CA GLY A 66 -11.21 12.28 15.39
C GLY A 66 -9.69 12.16 15.59
N GLY A 67 -8.93 11.65 14.61
CA GLY A 67 -7.49 11.44 14.70
C GLY A 67 -7.07 9.99 15.02
N VAL A 68 -8.03 9.08 15.18
CA VAL A 68 -7.77 7.65 15.35
C VAL A 68 -8.04 6.93 14.04
N LEU A 69 -6.98 6.51 13.35
CA LEU A 69 -7.08 5.75 12.11
C LEU A 69 -7.22 4.25 12.41
N THR A 70 -8.25 3.63 11.84
CA THR A 70 -8.53 2.20 11.98
C THR A 70 -8.74 1.56 10.62
N ARG A 71 -8.18 0.37 10.41
CA ARG A 71 -8.45 -0.42 9.20
C ARG A 71 -9.82 -1.08 9.37
N ILE A 72 -10.72 -0.83 8.42
CA ILE A 72 -12.10 -1.34 8.44
C ILE A 72 -12.36 -2.39 7.36
N ASP A 73 -11.51 -2.47 6.35
CA ASP A 73 -11.57 -3.50 5.31
C ASP A 73 -10.16 -3.80 4.79
N TYR A 74 -9.92 -5.05 4.39
CA TYR A 74 -8.64 -5.50 3.85
C TYR A 74 -8.78 -6.77 3.01
N ILE A 75 -8.26 -6.72 1.79
CA ILE A 75 -8.08 -7.85 0.89
C ILE A 75 -6.66 -7.77 0.32
N SER A 76 -5.96 -8.90 0.27
CA SER A 76 -4.66 -9.00 -0.37
C SER A 76 -4.53 -10.28 -1.17
N ASP A 77 -4.06 -10.16 -2.40
CA ASP A 77 -3.71 -11.24 -3.29
C ASP A 77 -2.21 -11.14 -3.60
N MET A 78 -1.48 -12.24 -3.40
CA MET A 78 -0.05 -12.29 -3.69
C MET A 78 0.24 -13.42 -4.66
N TYR A 79 0.90 -13.05 -5.76
CA TYR A 79 1.43 -13.95 -6.76
C TYR A 79 2.94 -13.86 -6.74
N GLN A 80 3.59 -14.99 -6.55
CA GLN A 80 5.03 -15.04 -6.40
C GLN A 80 5.58 -16.17 -7.28
N GLU A 81 6.53 -15.83 -8.15
CA GLU A 81 7.43 -16.83 -8.73
C GLU A 81 8.45 -17.26 -7.65
N ALA A 82 8.66 -18.58 -7.51
CA ALA A 82 9.22 -19.26 -6.34
C ALA A 82 10.48 -18.65 -5.67
N ASP A 83 10.64 -18.92 -4.37
CA ASP A 83 11.84 -18.69 -3.51
C ASP A 83 12.24 -17.25 -3.13
N ALA A 84 11.49 -16.21 -3.51
CA ALA A 84 11.69 -14.86 -2.99
C ALA A 84 11.09 -14.64 -1.57
N ALA A 85 11.89 -14.42 -0.53
CA ALA A 85 11.35 -13.90 0.74
C ALA A 85 10.96 -12.42 0.56
N PHE A 86 9.77 -12.16 0.03
CA PHE A 86 9.19 -10.83 -0.14
C PHE A 86 7.77 -10.81 0.43
N ASP A 87 7.49 -9.79 1.23
CA ASP A 87 6.18 -9.60 1.84
C ASP A 87 5.78 -8.13 1.77
N VAL A 88 4.48 -7.86 1.76
CA VAL A 88 3.89 -6.53 1.69
C VAL A 88 2.75 -6.42 2.69
N GLU A 89 2.81 -5.39 3.52
CA GLU A 89 1.81 -5.12 4.53
C GLU A 89 1.28 -3.69 4.40
N ILE A 90 0.00 -3.51 4.68
CA ILE A 90 -0.62 -2.18 4.82
C ILE A 90 -1.22 -2.02 6.22
N GLU A 91 -0.82 -0.98 6.92
CA GLU A 91 -1.19 -0.75 8.31
C GLU A 91 -1.50 0.71 8.61
N ALA A 92 -2.18 0.95 9.73
CA ALA A 92 -2.39 2.30 10.26
C ALA A 92 -1.23 2.65 11.20
N SER A 93 -0.66 3.85 11.03
CA SER A 93 0.35 4.44 11.91
C SER A 93 -0.03 5.88 12.23
N GLY A 94 -0.57 6.11 13.44
CA GLY A 94 -1.14 7.41 13.80
C GLY A 94 -2.31 7.77 12.88
N THR A 95 -2.25 8.92 12.20
CA THR A 95 -3.24 9.37 11.19
C THR A 95 -2.82 9.03 9.76
N THR A 96 -1.85 8.14 9.59
CA THR A 96 -1.22 7.84 8.31
C THR A 96 -1.39 6.36 7.97
N ILE A 97 -1.72 6.05 6.72
CA ILE A 97 -1.68 4.69 6.19
C ILE A 97 -0.27 4.43 5.69
N GLN A 98 0.36 3.35 6.17
CA GLN A 98 1.69 2.94 5.73
C GLN A 98 1.60 1.64 4.94
N VAL A 99 2.21 1.65 3.76
CA VAL A 99 2.53 0.42 3.04
C VAL A 99 3.99 0.13 3.29
N ASN A 100 4.26 -1.09 3.74
CA ASN A 100 5.59 -1.57 4.01
C ASN A 100 5.86 -2.80 3.18
N CYS A 101 7.13 -3.03 2.87
CA CYS A 101 7.58 -4.31 2.36
C CYS A 101 8.78 -4.84 3.14
N THR A 102 8.93 -6.15 3.14
CA THR A 102 10.05 -6.86 3.76
C THR A 102 10.71 -7.74 2.71
N GLY A 103 12.05 -7.78 2.67
CA GLY A 103 12.81 -8.59 1.71
C GLY A 103 13.67 -7.76 0.76
N LYS A 104 14.58 -8.42 0.03
CA LYS A 104 15.47 -7.78 -0.96
C LYS A 104 14.79 -7.72 -2.33
N ALA A 105 14.53 -6.52 -2.85
CA ALA A 105 14.11 -6.36 -4.24
C ALA A 105 14.32 -4.93 -4.74
N ALA A 106 14.35 -4.78 -6.07
CA ALA A 106 14.00 -3.52 -6.70
C ALA A 106 12.48 -3.53 -6.93
N THR A 107 11.77 -2.64 -6.25
CA THR A 107 10.31 -2.59 -6.27
C THR A 107 9.82 -1.46 -7.16
N ALA A 108 8.84 -1.74 -8.02
CA ALA A 108 7.99 -0.75 -8.67
C ALA A 108 6.61 -0.78 -7.99
N LEU A 109 6.12 0.38 -7.57
CA LEU A 109 4.86 0.52 -6.86
C LEU A 109 3.90 1.33 -7.72
N ARG A 110 2.66 0.87 -7.85
CA ARG A 110 1.57 1.53 -8.57
C ARG A 110 0.34 1.58 -7.69
N TRP A 111 -0.24 2.75 -7.45
CA TRP A 111 -1.39 2.84 -6.56
C TRP A 111 -2.39 3.91 -6.99
N ALA A 112 -3.61 3.75 -6.50
CA ALA A 112 -4.67 4.72 -6.55
C ALA A 112 -5.27 4.89 -5.14
N THR A 113 -5.59 6.14 -4.79
CA THR A 113 -6.22 6.47 -3.50
C THR A 113 -7.50 7.23 -3.73
N THR A 114 -8.57 6.83 -3.06
CA THR A 114 -9.83 7.59 -3.04
C THR A 114 -10.17 7.94 -1.60
N THR A 115 -10.32 9.23 -1.30
CA THR A 115 -10.68 9.70 0.04
C THR A 115 -12.09 10.27 0.05
N LEU A 116 -12.90 9.81 1.00
CA LEU A 116 -14.27 10.29 1.23
C LEU A 116 -14.32 11.01 2.58
N VAL A 117 -14.91 12.21 2.61
CA VAL A 117 -15.17 12.93 3.86
C VAL A 117 -16.54 12.50 4.39
N HIS A 118 -16.58 12.02 5.63
CA HIS A 118 -17.85 11.78 6.32
C HIS A 118 -18.27 13.06 7.05
N VAL A 119 -19.42 13.63 6.66
CA VAL A 119 -20.01 14.76 7.37
C VAL A 119 -20.99 14.15 8.38
N GLY A 120 -20.59 14.14 9.64
CA GLY A 120 -21.48 13.85 10.77
C GLY A 120 -22.46 14.98 11.03
#